data_AF-A0A7J6V518-F1
#
_entry.id   AF-A0A7J6V518-F1
#
_cell.length_a   1.000
_cell.length_b   1.000
_cell.length_c   1.000
_cell.angle_alpha   90.00
_cell.angle_beta   90.00
_cell.angle_gamma   90.00
#
_symmetry.space_group_name_H-M   'P 1'
#
loop_
_entity.id
_entity.type
_entity.pdbx_description
1 polymer ?
#
loop_
_entity_poly.entity_id
_entity_poly.type
_entity_poly.pdbx_seq_one_letter_code
_entity_poly.pdbx_strand_id
1 'polypeptide(L)'
;MALTIRYTSSLINPKDTKTTKTSDDFSGSVSFPQLKTSHRLRMKNSLMNEAQTSHENLSFFDDRGEEMSAQTHHALSGGHQKDSTKVPVYIMLPLDTVTIAGNLHRPKALNASLMALKSSGVEGVMVDAWWGLVEKNGPMKYNWSGYVDLIQMVEKHGLKIQVVMSFHQCGGNVGDSCSIPLPPWVLEEISKNPDIVYTDKSGRRNPEYISLGCDSLPVLAGRTPIQVYSDYMRSFRDQFKDYLGRIIVEIQVGMGPCGELRYPSYPESNGTWKFPGIGEFQCYDK
;
A
#
# COMPACT_ATOMS: atom_id res chain seq x y z
N MET A 1 -38.92 -11.75 -23.86
CA MET A 1 -39.47 -10.54 -23.22
C MET A 1 -38.37 -9.50 -23.19
N ALA A 2 -38.53 -8.43 -23.97
CA ALA A 2 -37.55 -7.34 -24.07
C ALA A 2 -37.81 -6.31 -22.96
N LEU A 3 -36.77 -5.95 -22.21
CA LEU A 3 -36.84 -4.91 -21.19
C LEU A 3 -36.02 -3.69 -21.66
N THR A 4 -36.78 -2.68 -22.08
CA THR A 4 -36.30 -1.37 -22.53
C THR A 4 -35.92 -0.51 -21.32
N ILE A 5 -34.67 -0.05 -21.27
CA ILE A 5 -34.20 0.93 -20.28
C ILE A 5 -34.58 2.33 -20.78
N ARG A 6 -35.48 3.01 -20.06
CA ARG A 6 -35.81 4.42 -20.29
C ARG A 6 -34.84 5.29 -19.48
N TYR A 7 -33.99 6.05 -20.18
CA TYR A 7 -33.25 7.18 -19.62
C TYR A 7 -34.15 8.42 -19.61
N THR A 8 -34.34 9.04 -18.44
CA THR A 8 -34.93 10.37 -18.32
C THR A 8 -33.80 11.40 -18.21
N SER A 9 -33.66 12.25 -19.23
CA SER A 9 -32.80 13.43 -19.20
C SER A 9 -33.66 14.65 -18.87
N SER A 10 -33.43 15.30 -17.72
CA SER A 10 -34.02 16.61 -17.43
C SER A 10 -33.06 17.71 -17.89
N LEU A 11 -33.34 18.25 -19.07
CA LEU A 11 -32.80 19.52 -19.56
C LEU A 11 -33.56 20.67 -18.90
N ILE A 12 -32.87 21.60 -18.24
CA ILE A 12 -33.43 22.89 -17.83
C ILE A 12 -32.73 23.99 -18.64
N ASN A 13 -33.55 24.75 -19.35
CA ASN A 13 -33.20 25.85 -20.26
C ASN A 13 -33.09 27.17 -19.47
N PRO A 14 -32.16 28.10 -19.80
CA PRO A 14 -31.95 29.33 -19.04
C PRO A 14 -32.79 30.49 -19.62
N LYS A 15 -33.41 31.31 -18.75
CA LYS A 15 -33.79 32.70 -19.07
C LYS A 15 -33.69 33.62 -17.84
N ASP A 16 -32.68 34.48 -17.93
CA ASP A 16 -32.68 35.95 -17.80
C ASP A 16 -33.08 36.68 -16.50
N THR A 17 -32.03 37.39 -16.02
CA THR A 17 -31.98 38.75 -15.47
C THR A 17 -32.67 39.10 -14.14
N LYS A 18 -31.84 39.45 -13.15
CA LYS A 18 -31.77 40.83 -12.63
C LYS A 18 -30.47 41.11 -11.86
N THR A 19 -29.86 42.21 -12.26
CA THR A 19 -28.73 42.94 -11.68
C THR A 19 -28.98 43.36 -10.24
N THR A 20 -27.97 43.20 -9.37
CA THR A 20 -27.63 44.18 -8.32
C THR A 20 -26.10 44.16 -8.13
N LYS A 21 -25.51 45.36 -8.26
CA LYS A 21 -24.10 45.65 -8.00
C LYS A 21 -23.92 45.92 -6.50
N THR A 22 -22.86 45.38 -5.91
CA THR A 22 -22.07 46.08 -4.89
C THR A 22 -20.61 45.65 -5.02
N SER A 23 -19.77 46.65 -5.26
CA SER A 23 -18.32 46.68 -5.11
C SER A 23 -17.94 46.32 -3.69
N ASP A 24 -16.86 45.55 -3.50
CA ASP A 24 -15.71 46.04 -2.74
C ASP A 24 -14.49 45.14 -2.96
N ASP A 25 -13.48 45.77 -3.58
CA ASP A 25 -12.15 45.25 -3.83
C ASP A 25 -11.39 45.09 -2.50
N PHE A 26 -10.95 43.88 -2.19
CA PHE A 26 -9.84 43.65 -1.25
C PHE A 26 -8.64 43.11 -2.00
N SER A 27 -7.81 44.03 -2.49
CA SER A 27 -6.44 43.77 -2.94
C SER A 27 -5.53 43.66 -1.72
N GLY A 28 -5.28 42.44 -1.26
CA GLY A 28 -4.27 42.14 -0.24
C GLY A 28 -3.09 41.39 -0.85
N SER A 29 -2.05 42.10 -1.28
CA SER A 29 -0.76 41.48 -1.62
C SER A 29 -0.08 41.02 -0.34
N VAL A 30 0.04 39.70 -0.14
CA VAL A 30 0.81 39.13 0.97
C VAL A 30 2.22 38.83 0.46
N SER A 31 3.19 39.61 0.92
CA SER A 31 4.61 39.45 0.64
C SER A 31 5.25 38.58 1.72
N PHE A 32 5.80 37.42 1.35
CA PHE A 32 6.57 36.56 2.26
C PHE A 32 8.04 37.01 2.33
N PRO A 33 8.62 37.25 3.52
CA PRO A 33 10.06 37.45 3.65
C PRO A 33 10.79 36.11 3.48
N GLN A 34 11.69 36.05 2.52
CA GLN A 34 12.55 34.90 2.23
C GLN A 34 13.68 34.85 3.26
N LEU A 35 13.53 34.07 4.34
CA LEU A 35 14.63 33.80 5.27
C LEU A 35 15.61 32.80 4.66
N LYS A 36 16.84 33.25 4.40
CA LYS A 36 17.99 32.38 4.11
C LYS A 36 18.49 31.78 5.42
N THR A 37 18.35 30.46 5.59
CA THR A 37 19.05 29.71 6.63
C THR A 37 20.17 28.89 5.99
N SER A 38 21.40 29.35 6.19
CA SER A 38 22.63 28.64 5.80
C SER A 38 23.17 27.87 7.00
N HIS A 39 22.74 26.61 7.19
CA HIS A 39 23.43 25.70 8.09
C HIS A 39 23.52 24.30 7.48
N ARG A 40 24.68 24.01 6.86
CA ARG A 40 25.10 22.65 6.48
C ARG A 40 25.45 21.88 7.75
N LEU A 41 24.57 20.99 8.18
CA LEU A 41 24.91 19.97 9.19
C LEU A 41 25.63 18.81 8.49
N ARG A 42 26.93 18.68 8.76
CA ARG A 42 27.78 17.58 8.30
C ARG A 42 27.88 16.55 9.42
N MET A 43 27.18 15.42 9.30
CA MET A 43 27.42 14.25 10.16
C MET A 43 28.84 13.73 9.93
N LYS A 44 29.59 13.53 11.00
CA LYS A 44 30.84 12.76 11.02
C LYS A 44 30.56 11.45 11.76
N ASN A 45 30.77 10.33 11.08
CA ASN A 45 30.83 9.00 11.70
C ASN A 45 32.07 8.94 12.61
N SER A 46 31.87 8.61 13.88
CA SER A 46 32.92 8.32 14.83
C SER A 46 32.95 6.81 15.06
N LEU A 47 33.90 6.13 14.43
CA LEU A 47 34.35 4.79 14.83
C LEU A 47 35.63 4.98 15.64
N MET A 48 35.55 4.82 16.96
CA MET A 48 36.72 4.61 17.81
C MET A 48 37.06 3.12 17.78
N ASN A 49 38.25 2.79 17.27
CA ASN A 49 38.94 1.54 17.60
C ASN A 49 40.21 1.93 18.37
N GLU A 50 40.31 1.44 19.61
CA GLU A 50 41.51 1.49 20.42
C GLU A 50 42.57 0.52 19.87
N ALA A 51 43.82 0.87 20.12
CA ALA A 51 45.01 0.23 19.57
C ALA A 51 45.80 -0.54 20.63
N GLN A 52 46.59 -1.51 20.13
CA GLN A 52 47.85 -2.08 20.67
C GLN A 52 47.73 -3.10 21.83
N THR A 53 48.48 -4.21 21.92
CA THR A 53 49.77 -4.65 21.35
C THR A 53 50.01 -6.13 21.70
N SER A 54 50.66 -6.93 20.84
CA SER A 54 51.83 -7.76 21.21
C SER A 54 52.52 -8.37 19.97
N HIS A 55 53.86 -8.47 20.07
CA HIS A 55 54.86 -8.88 19.09
C HIS A 55 54.80 -10.39 18.73
N GLU A 56 55.22 -10.77 17.51
CA GLU A 56 56.48 -11.49 17.22
C GLU A 56 56.71 -11.76 15.72
N ASN A 57 57.98 -11.98 15.37
CA ASN A 57 58.64 -11.92 14.06
C ASN A 57 58.33 -13.09 13.09
N LEU A 58 58.43 -12.88 11.76
CA LEU A 58 59.40 -13.55 10.86
C LEU A 58 59.21 -13.26 9.35
N SER A 59 60.33 -12.88 8.74
CA SER A 59 60.85 -13.11 7.37
C SER A 59 60.07 -12.74 6.09
N PHE A 60 60.72 -11.86 5.33
CA PHE A 60 60.76 -11.66 3.87
C PHE A 60 60.38 -12.86 2.99
N PHE A 61 59.53 -12.62 1.98
CA PHE A 61 59.76 -12.99 0.57
C PHE A 61 58.93 -12.05 -0.34
N ASP A 62 59.59 -11.50 -1.36
CA ASP A 62 59.05 -10.69 -2.46
C ASP A 62 58.53 -11.64 -3.53
N ASP A 63 57.24 -11.54 -3.89
CA ASP A 63 56.74 -12.14 -5.14
C ASP A 63 55.59 -11.32 -5.73
N ARG A 64 55.64 -11.18 -7.04
CA ARG A 64 54.74 -10.39 -7.88
C ARG A 64 53.52 -11.24 -8.19
N GLY A 65 52.33 -10.74 -7.84
CA GLY A 65 51.06 -11.32 -8.25
C GLY A 65 50.10 -10.24 -8.68
N GLU A 66 49.77 -10.21 -9.98
CA GLU A 66 48.61 -9.51 -10.51
C GLU A 66 47.34 -10.13 -9.90
N GLU A 67 46.56 -9.35 -9.16
CA GLU A 67 45.17 -9.72 -8.83
C GLU A 67 44.19 -8.76 -9.49
N MET A 68 43.63 -9.30 -10.57
CA MET A 68 42.46 -8.88 -11.31
C MET A 68 41.28 -8.72 -10.35
N SER A 69 40.91 -7.48 -10.01
CA SER A 69 39.68 -7.22 -9.26
C SER A 69 38.47 -7.58 -10.12
N ALA A 70 37.86 -8.73 -9.85
CA ALA A 70 36.55 -9.08 -10.37
C ALA A 70 35.50 -8.14 -9.75
N GLN A 71 35.30 -6.98 -10.37
CA GLN A 71 34.09 -6.20 -10.18
C GLN A 71 32.98 -6.90 -10.95
N THR A 72 32.23 -7.76 -10.25
CA THR A 72 30.97 -8.31 -10.75
C THR A 72 29.92 -7.19 -10.77
N HIS A 73 30.02 -6.31 -11.76
CA HIS A 73 28.89 -5.49 -12.18
C HIS A 73 27.85 -6.45 -12.74
N HIS A 74 26.80 -6.72 -11.98
CA HIS A 74 25.59 -7.34 -12.52
C HIS A 74 24.96 -6.36 -13.52
N ALA A 75 25.47 -6.40 -14.74
CA ALA A 75 24.81 -5.82 -15.90
C ALA A 75 23.48 -6.55 -16.07
N LEU A 76 22.38 -5.86 -15.78
CA LEU A 76 21.05 -6.25 -16.23
C LEU A 76 21.05 -6.17 -17.76
N SER A 77 21.46 -7.27 -18.40
CA SER A 77 21.27 -7.48 -19.83
C SER A 77 19.79 -7.80 -20.07
N GLY A 78 18.98 -6.75 -20.13
CA GLY A 78 17.61 -6.76 -20.60
C GLY A 78 17.51 -5.99 -21.90
N GLY A 79 18.06 -6.55 -22.98
CA GLY A 79 17.90 -6.03 -24.32
C GLY A 79 16.43 -6.13 -24.78
N HIS A 80 15.64 -5.12 -24.46
CA HIS A 80 14.37 -4.84 -25.14
C HIS A 80 14.32 -3.36 -25.50
N GLN A 81 14.78 -3.06 -26.72
CA GLN A 81 14.20 -1.95 -27.46
C GLN A 81 12.74 -2.32 -27.75
N LYS A 82 11.84 -1.95 -26.83
CA LYS A 82 10.40 -2.03 -27.01
C LYS A 82 9.92 -0.62 -27.32
N ASP A 83 9.18 -0.46 -28.41
CA ASP A 83 8.45 0.76 -28.80
C ASP A 83 8.01 1.56 -27.57
N SER A 84 8.64 2.71 -27.36
CA SER A 84 8.60 3.50 -26.12
C SER A 84 7.30 4.31 -25.93
N THR A 85 6.19 3.84 -26.49
CA THR A 85 4.90 4.55 -26.48
C THR A 85 3.75 3.76 -25.86
N LYS A 86 3.95 2.48 -25.51
CA LYS A 86 2.87 1.64 -24.95
C LYS A 86 2.76 1.82 -23.44
N VAL A 87 1.59 2.26 -22.98
CA VAL A 87 1.23 2.32 -21.55
C VAL A 87 0.55 0.99 -21.18
N PRO A 88 1.09 0.19 -20.24
CA PRO A 88 0.48 -1.06 -19.84
C PRO A 88 -0.81 -0.82 -19.06
N VAL A 89 -1.81 -1.69 -19.27
CA VAL A 89 -3.10 -1.64 -18.57
C VAL A 89 -3.20 -2.84 -17.65
N TYR A 90 -3.58 -2.59 -16.39
CA TYR A 90 -3.85 -3.59 -15.37
C TYR A 90 -5.30 -3.47 -14.91
N ILE A 91 -5.92 -4.60 -14.56
CA ILE A 91 -7.30 -4.65 -14.08
C ILE A 91 -7.33 -5.12 -12.63
N MET A 92 -7.96 -4.34 -11.76
CA MET A 92 -8.17 -4.73 -10.36
C MET A 92 -9.12 -5.92 -10.30
N LEU A 93 -8.71 -6.97 -9.59
CA LEU A 93 -9.56 -8.13 -9.33
C LEU A 93 -10.65 -7.77 -8.31
N PRO A 94 -11.75 -8.54 -8.24
CA PRO A 94 -12.77 -8.37 -7.20
C PRO A 94 -12.17 -8.42 -5.79
N LEU A 95 -12.67 -7.57 -4.89
CA LEU A 95 -12.18 -7.45 -3.51
C LEU A 95 -12.26 -8.78 -2.73
N ASP A 96 -13.20 -9.65 -3.10
CA ASP A 96 -13.44 -10.97 -2.50
C ASP A 96 -12.69 -12.13 -3.18
N THR A 97 -11.67 -11.83 -4.02
CA THR A 97 -10.88 -12.85 -4.76
C THR A 97 -10.36 -13.97 -3.85
N VAL A 98 -9.95 -13.64 -2.62
CA VAL A 98 -9.60 -14.63 -1.58
C VAL A 98 -10.65 -14.59 -0.49
N THR A 99 -11.18 -15.76 -0.15
CA THR A 99 -12.23 -15.90 0.87
C THR A 99 -11.65 -15.88 2.29
N ILE A 100 -12.53 -15.69 3.29
CA ILE A 100 -12.16 -15.83 4.70
C ILE A 100 -11.56 -17.20 5.03
N ALA A 101 -11.87 -18.26 4.27
CA ALA A 101 -11.28 -19.57 4.44
C ALA A 101 -9.81 -19.66 4.00
N GLY A 102 -9.28 -18.64 3.31
CA GLY A 102 -7.94 -18.62 2.74
C GLY A 102 -7.83 -19.28 1.36
N ASN A 103 -8.97 -19.48 0.67
CA ASN A 103 -9.04 -20.11 -0.65
C ASN A 103 -9.60 -19.11 -1.69
N LEU A 104 -9.30 -19.34 -2.97
CA LEU A 104 -9.86 -18.56 -4.07
C LEU A 104 -11.40 -18.59 -4.09
N HIS A 105 -12.01 -17.42 -4.28
CA HIS A 105 -13.44 -17.32 -4.54
C HIS A 105 -13.74 -17.66 -6.01
N ARG A 106 -14.67 -18.59 -6.23
CA ARG A 106 -15.15 -19.02 -7.58
C ARG A 106 -14.00 -19.24 -8.59
N PRO A 107 -13.03 -20.13 -8.32
CA PRO A 107 -11.81 -20.26 -9.12
C PRO A 107 -12.05 -20.56 -10.61
N LYS A 108 -13.13 -21.30 -10.95
CA LYS A 108 -13.51 -21.56 -12.35
C LYS A 108 -13.91 -20.28 -13.09
N ALA A 109 -14.70 -19.42 -12.44
CA ALA A 109 -15.12 -18.15 -13.03
C ALA A 109 -13.95 -17.18 -13.15
N LEU A 110 -13.12 -17.08 -12.09
CA LEU A 110 -11.90 -16.28 -12.11
C LEU A 110 -10.96 -16.70 -13.25
N ASN A 111 -10.74 -18.00 -13.43
CA ASN A 111 -9.93 -18.53 -14.53
C ASN A 111 -10.46 -18.13 -15.91
N ALA A 112 -11.78 -18.18 -16.11
CA ALA A 112 -12.40 -17.73 -17.36
C ALA A 112 -12.23 -16.22 -17.58
N SER A 113 -12.40 -15.41 -16.53
CA SER A 113 -12.17 -13.97 -16.58
C SER A 113 -10.73 -13.62 -16.93
N LEU A 114 -9.73 -14.28 -16.31
CA LEU A 114 -8.31 -14.06 -16.63
C LEU A 114 -7.98 -14.40 -18.08
N MET A 115 -8.55 -15.49 -18.62
CA MET A 115 -8.40 -15.84 -20.03
C MET A 115 -8.98 -14.76 -20.97
N ALA A 116 -10.15 -14.21 -20.64
CA ALA A 116 -10.77 -13.13 -21.40
C ALA A 116 -9.93 -11.83 -21.34
N LEU A 117 -9.41 -11.48 -20.17
CA LEU A 117 -8.52 -10.32 -20.00
C LEU A 117 -7.25 -10.46 -20.84
N LYS A 118 -6.63 -11.65 -20.83
CA LYS A 118 -5.45 -11.92 -21.65
C LYS A 118 -5.76 -11.77 -23.15
N SER A 119 -6.89 -12.31 -23.58
CA SER A 119 -7.34 -12.24 -24.98
C SER A 119 -7.64 -10.80 -25.43
N SER A 120 -7.93 -9.90 -24.48
CA SER A 120 -8.19 -8.48 -24.72
C SER A 120 -6.92 -7.62 -24.74
N GLY A 121 -5.74 -8.21 -24.54
CA GLY A 121 -4.45 -7.50 -24.59
C GLY A 121 -4.06 -6.77 -23.31
N VAL A 122 -4.73 -7.04 -22.18
CA VAL A 122 -4.34 -6.51 -20.86
C VAL A 122 -2.98 -7.08 -20.44
N GLU A 123 -2.13 -6.26 -19.81
CA GLU A 123 -0.79 -6.67 -19.38
C GLU A 123 -0.85 -7.56 -18.12
N GLY A 124 -1.72 -7.21 -17.18
CA GLY A 124 -1.85 -7.94 -15.94
C GLY A 124 -3.07 -7.57 -15.12
N VAL A 125 -3.06 -8.03 -13.87
CA VAL A 125 -4.11 -7.76 -12.89
C VAL A 125 -3.53 -7.20 -11.61
N MET A 126 -4.36 -6.56 -10.79
CA MET A 126 -3.99 -6.08 -9.46
C MET A 126 -4.84 -6.79 -8.40
N VAL A 127 -4.26 -7.12 -7.26
CA VAL A 127 -4.97 -7.74 -6.14
C VAL A 127 -4.53 -7.19 -4.80
N ASP A 128 -5.49 -7.06 -3.88
CA ASP A 128 -5.23 -6.80 -2.46
C ASP A 128 -4.81 -8.07 -1.73
N ALA A 129 -3.60 -8.05 -1.16
CA ALA A 129 -3.13 -9.01 -0.17
C ALA A 129 -3.62 -8.56 1.22
N TRP A 130 -4.82 -9.00 1.60
CA TRP A 130 -5.49 -8.60 2.82
C TRP A 130 -4.79 -9.13 4.06
N TRP A 131 -4.31 -8.21 4.91
CA TRP A 131 -3.69 -8.57 6.19
C TRP A 131 -4.64 -9.41 7.06
N GLY A 132 -5.91 -8.98 7.14
CA GLY A 132 -6.96 -9.65 7.90
C GLY A 132 -7.33 -11.07 7.44
N LEU A 133 -6.96 -11.47 6.22
CA LEU A 133 -7.13 -12.85 5.75
C LEU A 133 -5.89 -13.70 6.02
N VAL A 134 -4.73 -13.14 5.72
CA VAL A 134 -3.46 -13.87 5.71
C VAL A 134 -2.96 -14.14 7.12
N GLU A 135 -2.99 -13.17 8.03
CA GLU A 135 -2.50 -13.32 9.42
C GLU A 135 -3.65 -13.51 10.43
N LYS A 136 -4.80 -14.01 9.98
CA LYS A 136 -6.03 -14.10 10.80
C LYS A 136 -5.90 -15.02 12.02
N ASN A 137 -5.07 -16.05 11.93
CA ASN A 137 -4.97 -17.13 12.93
C ASN A 137 -4.06 -16.78 14.12
N GLY A 138 -3.50 -15.57 14.12
CA GLY A 138 -2.65 -15.04 15.18
C GLY A 138 -1.33 -14.48 14.67
N PRO A 139 -0.56 -13.81 15.55
CA PRO A 139 0.73 -13.21 15.22
C PRO A 139 1.67 -14.19 14.51
N MET A 140 2.20 -13.77 13.37
CA MET A 140 3.14 -14.51 12.51
C MET A 140 2.62 -15.83 11.93
N LYS A 141 1.31 -16.09 11.98
CA LYS A 141 0.68 -17.27 11.39
C LYS A 141 0.07 -16.91 10.04
N TYR A 142 0.92 -16.84 9.02
CA TYR A 142 0.54 -16.44 7.67
C TYR A 142 -0.03 -17.63 6.87
N ASN A 143 -1.19 -17.44 6.27
CA ASN A 143 -1.75 -18.36 5.27
C ASN A 143 -1.81 -17.69 3.90
N TRP A 144 -0.93 -18.12 2.99
CA TRP A 144 -0.85 -17.62 1.63
C TRP A 144 -1.54 -18.50 0.58
N SER A 145 -2.21 -19.60 0.97
CA SER A 145 -2.70 -20.63 0.03
C SER A 145 -3.53 -20.08 -1.12
N GLY A 146 -4.53 -19.24 -0.84
CA GLY A 146 -5.38 -18.65 -1.88
C GLY A 146 -4.62 -17.72 -2.82
N TYR A 147 -3.59 -17.02 -2.32
CA TYR A 147 -2.73 -16.16 -3.14
C TYR A 147 -1.74 -16.98 -3.97
N VAL A 148 -1.26 -18.13 -3.48
CA VAL A 148 -0.47 -19.09 -4.24
C VAL A 148 -1.28 -19.60 -5.44
N ASP A 149 -2.50 -20.08 -5.21
CA ASP A 149 -3.39 -20.54 -6.28
C ASP A 149 -3.66 -19.43 -7.30
N LEU A 150 -3.87 -18.19 -6.83
CA LEU A 150 -4.08 -17.02 -7.68
C LEU A 150 -2.88 -16.76 -8.59
N ILE A 151 -1.69 -16.66 -8.02
CA ILE A 151 -0.47 -16.29 -8.75
C ILE A 151 -0.11 -17.36 -9.78
N GLN A 152 -0.28 -18.64 -9.44
CA GLN A 152 -0.13 -19.74 -10.39
C GLN A 152 -1.14 -19.65 -11.54
N MET A 153 -2.39 -19.29 -11.26
CA MET A 153 -3.42 -19.10 -12.28
C MET A 153 -3.09 -17.91 -13.20
N VAL A 154 -2.62 -16.79 -12.65
CA VAL A 154 -2.19 -15.61 -13.41
C VAL A 154 -1.00 -15.94 -14.30
N GLU A 155 0.01 -16.64 -13.77
CA GLU A 155 1.18 -17.10 -14.51
C GLU A 155 0.77 -18.01 -15.68
N LYS A 156 -0.13 -18.96 -15.45
CA LYS A 156 -0.62 -19.89 -16.48
C LYS A 156 -1.26 -19.17 -17.67
N HIS A 157 -1.91 -18.03 -17.43
CA HIS A 157 -2.49 -17.19 -18.50
C HIS A 157 -1.51 -16.19 -19.10
N GLY A 158 -0.24 -16.19 -18.67
CA GLY A 158 0.79 -15.28 -19.17
C GLY A 158 0.49 -13.81 -18.87
N LEU A 159 -0.19 -13.54 -17.75
CA LEU A 159 -0.46 -12.21 -17.21
C LEU A 159 0.58 -11.86 -16.14
N LYS A 160 0.76 -10.57 -15.87
CA LYS A 160 1.49 -10.07 -14.70
C LYS A 160 0.53 -9.80 -13.53
N ILE A 161 1.08 -9.66 -12.33
CA ILE A 161 0.31 -9.26 -11.15
C ILE A 161 1.00 -8.11 -10.39
N GLN A 162 0.20 -7.14 -9.99
CA GLN A 162 0.55 -6.11 -9.01
C GLN A 162 -0.14 -6.48 -7.69
N VAL A 163 0.58 -6.42 -6.57
CA VAL A 163 0.05 -6.84 -5.27
C VAL A 163 0.07 -5.67 -4.30
N VAL A 164 -1.07 -5.39 -3.68
CA VAL A 164 -1.21 -4.36 -2.64
C VAL A 164 -1.07 -5.02 -1.26
N MET A 165 -0.06 -4.64 -0.48
CA MET A 165 0.07 -5.05 0.94
C MET A 165 -0.99 -4.31 1.75
N SER A 166 -2.14 -4.95 1.93
CA SER A 166 -3.36 -4.29 2.38
C SER A 166 -3.51 -4.40 3.89
N PHE A 167 -2.78 -3.51 4.58
CA PHE A 167 -2.78 -3.37 6.05
C PHE A 167 -4.01 -2.62 6.60
N HIS A 168 -5.07 -2.53 5.82
CA HIS A 168 -6.31 -1.81 6.13
C HIS A 168 -7.51 -2.74 6.01
N GLN A 169 -8.65 -2.35 6.59
CA GLN A 169 -9.92 -3.05 6.41
C GLN A 169 -10.50 -2.78 5.00
N CYS A 170 -11.06 -3.83 4.39
CA CYS A 170 -11.98 -3.71 3.26
C CYS A 170 -13.42 -3.58 3.79
N GLY A 171 -14.23 -2.70 3.20
CA GLY A 171 -15.62 -2.53 3.60
C GLY A 171 -15.85 -1.33 4.51
N GLY A 172 -16.99 -0.67 4.31
CA GLY A 172 -17.41 0.50 5.09
C GLY A 172 -17.52 1.79 4.28
N ASN A 173 -17.08 1.78 3.02
CA ASN A 173 -17.17 2.90 2.09
C ASN A 173 -18.14 2.58 0.92
N VAL A 174 -18.59 3.61 0.20
CA VAL A 174 -19.43 3.45 -0.99
C VAL A 174 -18.72 2.59 -2.04
N GLY A 175 -19.38 1.49 -2.44
CA GLY A 175 -18.91 0.59 -3.51
C GLY A 175 -18.27 -0.71 -3.01
N ASP A 176 -18.01 -0.84 -1.71
CA ASP A 176 -17.44 -2.07 -1.17
C ASP A 176 -18.46 -3.23 -1.21
N SER A 177 -18.11 -4.30 -1.93
CA SER A 177 -18.94 -5.51 -2.05
C SER A 177 -18.60 -6.59 -1.02
N CYS A 178 -17.56 -6.39 -0.22
CA CYS A 178 -17.16 -7.32 0.85
C CYS A 178 -16.69 -6.57 2.10
N SER A 179 -16.64 -7.29 3.23
CA SER A 179 -16.11 -6.79 4.50
C SER A 179 -15.00 -7.72 4.97
N ILE A 180 -13.78 -7.18 5.03
CA ILE A 180 -12.58 -7.88 5.48
C ILE A 180 -11.93 -6.97 6.53
N PRO A 181 -12.16 -7.22 7.83
CA PRO A 181 -11.57 -6.39 8.88
C PRO A 181 -10.06 -6.64 9.00
N LEU A 182 -9.38 -5.86 9.85
CA LEU A 182 -8.04 -6.20 10.34
C LEU A 182 -8.04 -7.59 11.03
N PRO A 183 -6.87 -8.24 11.21
CA PRO A 183 -6.83 -9.57 11.85
C PRO A 183 -7.53 -9.58 13.21
N PRO A 184 -8.26 -10.66 13.57
CA PRO A 184 -9.00 -10.71 14.84
C PRO A 184 -8.16 -10.40 16.08
N TRP A 185 -6.92 -10.90 16.13
CA TRP A 185 -6.00 -10.63 17.23
C TRP A 185 -5.58 -9.14 17.34
N VAL A 186 -5.62 -8.39 16.23
CA VAL A 186 -5.39 -6.94 16.22
C VAL A 186 -6.63 -6.22 16.75
N LEU A 187 -7.82 -6.65 16.34
CA LEU A 187 -9.08 -6.09 16.87
C LEU A 187 -9.19 -6.27 18.39
N GLU A 188 -8.66 -7.37 18.92
CA GLU A 188 -8.55 -7.58 20.36
C GLU A 188 -7.61 -6.56 21.03
N GLU A 189 -6.47 -6.22 20.41
CA GLU A 189 -5.59 -5.15 20.92
C GLU A 189 -6.25 -3.77 20.84
N ILE A 190 -7.00 -3.47 19.76
CA ILE A 190 -7.78 -2.23 19.63
C ILE A 190 -8.84 -2.13 20.74
N SER A 191 -9.50 -3.25 21.07
CA SER A 191 -10.49 -3.31 22.14
C SER A 191 -9.87 -3.04 23.52
N LYS A 192 -8.65 -3.53 23.77
CA LYS A 192 -7.90 -3.27 25.03
C LYS A 192 -7.41 -1.83 25.11
N ASN A 193 -6.96 -1.26 23.99
CA ASN A 193 -6.47 0.10 23.91
C ASN A 193 -7.01 0.81 22.65
N PRO A 194 -8.14 1.54 22.78
CA PRO A 194 -8.75 2.25 21.65
C PRO A 194 -7.90 3.40 21.09
N ASP A 195 -6.84 3.83 21.78
CA ASP A 195 -5.94 4.90 21.31
C ASP A 195 -4.99 4.42 20.21
N ILE A 196 -4.96 3.13 19.86
CA ILE A 196 -4.07 2.63 18.79
C ILE A 196 -4.60 2.89 17.38
N VAL A 197 -5.78 3.50 17.25
CA VAL A 197 -6.40 3.81 15.96
C VAL A 197 -6.68 5.31 15.84
N TYR A 198 -6.78 5.78 14.60
CA TYR A 198 -7.03 7.19 14.33
C TYR A 198 -8.31 7.68 15.02
N THR A 199 -8.22 8.90 15.57
CA THR A 199 -9.28 9.48 16.39
C THR A 199 -9.50 10.93 16.02
N ASP A 200 -10.76 11.32 15.90
CA ASP A 200 -11.14 12.70 15.63
C ASP A 200 -11.33 13.53 16.91
N LYS A 201 -11.62 14.83 16.72
CA LYS A 201 -11.81 15.78 17.83
C LYS A 201 -12.96 15.39 18.77
N SER A 202 -13.96 14.68 18.24
CA SER A 202 -15.13 14.23 19.00
C SER A 202 -14.88 12.91 19.73
N GLY A 203 -13.67 12.34 19.62
CA GLY A 203 -13.29 11.06 20.22
C GLY A 203 -13.80 9.85 19.45
N ARG A 204 -14.32 10.01 18.22
CA ARG A 204 -14.74 8.87 17.39
C ARG A 204 -13.49 8.15 16.87
N ARG A 205 -13.51 6.82 16.96
CA ARG A 205 -12.39 5.93 16.60
C ARG A 205 -12.62 5.32 15.22
N ASN A 206 -11.59 5.27 14.39
CA ASN A 206 -11.64 4.59 13.10
C ASN A 206 -10.79 3.32 13.11
N PRO A 207 -11.38 2.12 13.20
CA PRO A 207 -10.65 0.85 13.29
C PRO A 207 -10.13 0.32 11.95
N GLU A 208 -10.26 1.07 10.85
CA GLU A 208 -9.84 0.63 9.51
C GLU A 208 -8.32 0.44 9.40
N TYR A 209 -7.54 1.19 10.18
CA TYR A 209 -6.08 1.19 10.16
C TYR A 209 -5.50 1.59 11.53
N ILE A 210 -4.27 1.16 11.83
CA ILE A 210 -3.55 1.51 13.06
C ILE A 210 -2.99 2.94 12.94
N SER A 211 -3.17 3.79 13.93
CA SER A 211 -2.66 5.17 13.89
C SER A 211 -1.14 5.19 13.69
N LEU A 212 -0.64 6.09 12.83
CA LEU A 212 0.79 6.32 12.65
C LEU A 212 1.51 6.71 13.96
N GLY A 213 0.77 7.23 14.96
CA GLY A 213 1.32 7.52 16.28
C GLY A 213 1.86 6.28 16.99
N CYS A 214 1.39 5.09 16.59
CA CYS A 214 1.79 3.81 17.15
C CYS A 214 2.96 3.13 16.42
N ASP A 215 3.46 3.65 15.29
CA ASP A 215 4.44 2.97 14.42
C ASP A 215 5.67 2.41 15.16
N SER A 216 6.12 3.12 16.19
CA SER A 216 7.29 2.77 17.01
C SER A 216 6.94 2.20 18.40
N LEU A 217 5.66 2.01 18.70
CA LEU A 217 5.18 1.54 19.99
C LEU A 217 4.78 0.06 19.92
N PRO A 218 5.16 -0.79 20.89
CA PRO A 218 4.93 -2.24 20.85
C PRO A 218 3.48 -2.63 21.22
N VAL A 219 2.50 -2.06 20.53
CA VAL A 219 1.06 -2.17 20.85
C VAL A 219 0.37 -3.39 20.25
N LEU A 220 1.06 -4.17 19.41
CA LEU A 220 0.50 -5.33 18.70
C LEU A 220 1.13 -6.63 19.19
N ALA A 221 0.64 -7.16 20.31
CA ALA A 221 1.15 -8.36 20.97
C ALA A 221 2.68 -8.30 21.21
N GLY A 222 3.16 -7.14 21.69
CA GLY A 222 4.57 -6.89 21.98
C GLY A 222 5.43 -6.46 20.78
N ARG A 223 4.85 -6.38 19.57
CA ARG A 223 5.49 -5.86 18.36
C ARG A 223 4.97 -4.47 18.00
N THR A 224 5.78 -3.68 17.32
CA THR A 224 5.32 -2.41 16.73
C THR A 224 4.59 -2.65 15.39
N PRO A 225 3.68 -1.76 14.96
CA PRO A 225 3.05 -1.84 13.63
C PRO A 225 4.07 -2.00 12.50
N ILE A 226 5.16 -1.21 12.51
CA ILE A 226 6.23 -1.33 11.52
C ILE A 226 6.89 -2.71 11.53
N GLN A 227 7.10 -3.33 12.70
CA GLN A 227 7.61 -4.71 12.79
C GLN A 227 6.61 -5.69 12.18
N VAL A 228 5.32 -5.57 12.51
CA VAL A 228 4.25 -6.43 11.96
C VAL A 228 4.18 -6.32 10.44
N TYR A 229 4.16 -5.10 9.89
CA TYR A 229 4.14 -4.87 8.44
C TYR A 229 5.40 -5.42 7.77
N SER A 230 6.56 -5.21 8.40
CA SER A 230 7.83 -5.74 7.89
C SER A 230 7.85 -7.28 7.88
N ASP A 231 7.35 -7.93 8.93
CA ASP A 231 7.32 -9.39 9.01
C ASP A 231 6.34 -10.01 8.01
N TYR A 232 5.19 -9.36 7.82
CA TYR A 232 4.22 -9.72 6.78
C TYR A 232 4.86 -9.66 5.38
N MET A 233 5.52 -8.56 5.04
CA MET A 233 6.21 -8.40 3.75
C MET A 233 7.38 -9.36 3.58
N ARG A 234 8.12 -9.69 4.65
CA ARG A 234 9.15 -10.74 4.61
C ARG A 234 8.54 -12.11 4.32
N SER A 235 7.45 -12.47 5.00
CA SER A 235 6.74 -13.72 4.74
C SER A 235 6.24 -13.80 3.30
N PHE A 236 5.65 -12.71 2.78
CA PHE A 236 5.25 -12.61 1.38
C PHE A 236 6.43 -12.84 0.44
N ARG A 237 7.54 -12.10 0.63
CA ARG A 237 8.75 -12.24 -0.19
C ARG A 237 9.24 -13.69 -0.18
N ASP A 238 9.34 -14.32 0.98
CA ASP A 238 9.88 -15.66 1.11
C ASP A 238 8.97 -16.71 0.45
N GLN A 239 7.65 -16.53 0.56
CA GLN A 239 6.65 -17.38 -0.09
C GLN A 239 6.65 -17.25 -1.61
N PHE A 240 6.89 -16.04 -2.14
CA PHE A 240 6.72 -15.73 -3.56
C PHE A 240 8.02 -15.38 -4.30
N LYS A 241 9.19 -15.64 -3.70
CA LYS A 241 10.51 -15.27 -4.24
C LYS A 241 10.71 -15.65 -5.72
N ASP A 242 10.20 -16.81 -6.13
CA ASP A 242 10.38 -17.34 -7.50
C ASP A 242 9.44 -16.68 -8.54
N TYR A 243 8.50 -15.85 -8.06
CA TYR A 243 7.56 -15.07 -8.87
C TYR A 243 7.94 -13.58 -8.92
N LEU A 244 8.75 -13.07 -7.99
CA LEU A 244 9.15 -11.66 -7.92
C LEU A 244 9.96 -11.24 -9.15
N GLY A 245 9.61 -10.09 -9.73
CA GLY A 245 10.21 -9.54 -10.96
C GLY A 245 9.78 -10.26 -12.24
N ARG A 246 9.21 -11.47 -12.13
CA ARG A 246 8.79 -12.29 -13.26
C ARG A 246 7.28 -12.26 -13.47
N ILE A 247 6.50 -12.61 -12.45
CA ILE A 247 5.04 -12.59 -12.48
C ILE A 247 4.53 -11.43 -11.63
N ILE A 248 5.05 -11.30 -10.41
CA ILE A 248 4.79 -10.17 -9.53
C ILE A 248 5.73 -9.04 -9.95
N VAL A 249 5.16 -7.99 -10.54
CA VAL A 249 5.93 -6.88 -11.13
C VAL A 249 5.91 -5.62 -10.27
N GLU A 250 4.99 -5.54 -9.31
CA GLU A 250 4.84 -4.38 -8.44
C GLU A 250 4.31 -4.79 -7.07
N ILE A 251 4.83 -4.12 -6.04
CA ILE A 251 4.31 -4.17 -4.68
C ILE A 251 3.88 -2.76 -4.31
N GLN A 252 2.59 -2.56 -4.11
CA GLN A 252 2.05 -1.33 -3.53
C GLN A 252 1.94 -1.53 -2.01
N VAL A 253 2.55 -0.66 -1.23
CA VAL A 253 2.48 -0.76 0.24
C VAL A 253 1.31 0.08 0.72
N GLY A 254 0.33 -0.54 1.39
CA GLY A 254 -0.77 0.18 2.00
C GLY A 254 -0.30 0.99 3.21
N MET A 255 -0.52 2.31 3.20
CA MET A 255 0.01 3.22 4.23
C MET A 255 -1.07 3.95 5.03
N GLY A 256 -2.28 3.41 5.05
CA GLY A 256 -3.42 4.06 5.70
C GLY A 256 -4.76 3.47 5.26
N PRO A 257 -5.87 4.16 5.56
CA PRO A 257 -7.22 3.78 5.13
C PRO A 257 -7.29 3.64 3.60
N CYS A 258 -8.02 2.63 3.13
CA CYS A 258 -8.10 2.21 1.72
C CYS A 258 -6.73 1.94 1.06
N GLY A 259 -5.67 1.72 1.87
CA GLY A 259 -4.30 1.52 1.39
C GLY A 259 -3.58 2.82 1.01
N GLU A 260 -4.21 3.98 1.19
CA GLU A 260 -3.68 5.27 0.77
C GLU A 260 -2.84 5.92 1.88
N LEU A 261 -1.80 6.69 1.50
CA LEU A 261 -1.01 7.48 2.44
C LEU A 261 -1.77 8.75 2.84
N ARG A 262 -2.70 8.61 3.80
CA ARG A 262 -3.49 9.72 4.34
C ARG A 262 -4.08 9.40 5.71
N TYR A 263 -4.66 10.42 6.33
CA TYR A 263 -5.58 10.25 7.44
C TYR A 263 -6.99 9.80 6.96
N PRO A 264 -7.79 9.14 7.80
CA PRO A 264 -9.19 8.83 7.50
C PRO A 264 -10.10 10.05 7.71
N SER A 265 -9.84 11.16 7.00
CA SER A 265 -10.49 12.45 7.25
C SER A 265 -11.93 12.56 6.76
N TYR A 266 -12.40 11.63 5.94
CA TYR A 266 -13.75 11.60 5.36
C TYR A 266 -14.43 10.22 5.53
N PRO A 267 -14.60 9.71 6.76
CA PRO A 267 -15.21 8.41 6.97
C PRO A 267 -16.70 8.47 6.60
N GLU A 268 -17.11 7.72 5.57
CA GLU A 268 -18.52 7.63 5.15
C GLU A 268 -19.35 6.77 6.12
N SER A 269 -18.69 5.90 6.87
CA SER A 269 -19.33 5.02 7.84
C SER A 269 -20.19 5.82 8.83
N ASN A 270 -21.41 5.30 9.07
CA ASN A 270 -22.42 5.90 9.94
C ASN A 270 -22.86 7.33 9.58
N GLY A 271 -22.61 7.77 8.33
CA GLY A 271 -23.03 9.09 7.85
C GLY A 271 -22.26 10.26 8.46
N THR A 272 -21.10 9.98 9.07
CA THR A 272 -20.22 10.97 9.70
C THR A 272 -19.74 12.03 8.70
N TRP A 273 -19.52 11.61 7.46
CA TRP A 273 -19.16 12.48 6.35
C TRP A 273 -20.03 12.20 5.13
N LYS A 274 -20.26 13.23 4.31
CA LYS A 274 -20.87 13.13 2.98
C LYS A 274 -20.19 14.11 2.05
N PHE A 275 -19.99 13.71 0.80
CA PHE A 275 -19.47 14.62 -0.22
C PHE A 275 -20.38 15.86 -0.38
N PRO A 276 -19.82 17.09 -0.52
CA PRO A 276 -18.40 17.46 -0.58
C PRO A 276 -17.86 18.04 0.74
N GLY A 277 -18.20 17.44 1.89
CA GLY A 277 -17.76 17.93 3.19
C GLY A 277 -16.22 18.08 3.29
N ILE A 278 -15.75 19.07 4.05
CA ILE A 278 -14.31 19.40 4.15
C ILE A 278 -13.47 18.32 4.85
N GLY A 279 -14.10 17.38 5.56
CA GLY A 279 -13.43 16.39 6.39
C GLY A 279 -13.01 16.92 7.76
N GLU A 280 -12.34 16.08 8.55
CA GLU A 280 -11.87 16.42 9.90
C GLU A 280 -10.44 15.94 10.13
N PHE A 281 -9.71 16.62 11.02
CA PHE A 281 -8.40 16.14 11.50
C PHE A 281 -8.59 14.87 12.35
N GLN A 282 -7.71 13.89 12.14
CA GLN A 282 -7.76 12.56 12.76
C GLN A 282 -6.49 12.31 13.59
N CYS A 283 -6.17 13.24 14.49
CA CYS A 283 -4.92 13.27 15.24
C CYS A 283 -5.15 13.50 16.75
N TYR A 284 -6.23 12.91 17.29
CA TYR A 284 -6.63 13.04 18.69
C TYR A 284 -6.46 11.75 19.49
N ASP A 285 -5.85 10.71 18.91
CA ASP A 285 -5.28 9.61 19.67
C ASP A 285 -4.17 10.13 20.60
N LYS A 286 -3.98 9.45 21.74
CA LYS A 286 -3.13 9.88 22.85
C LYS A 286 -1.65 9.62 22.58
#